data_AF-A0A7V2TRK8-F1
#
_entry.id   AF-A0A7V2TRK8-F1
#
_cell.length_a   1.000
_cell.length_b   1.000
_cell.length_c   1.000
_cell.angle_alpha   90.00
_cell.angle_beta   90.00
_cell.angle_gamma   90.00
#
_symmetry.space_group_name_H-M   'P 1'
#
loop_
_entity.id
_entity.type
_entity.pdbx_description
1 polymer ?
#
loop_
_entity_poly.entity_id
_entity_poly.type
_entity_poly.pdbx_seq_one_letter_code
_entity_poly.pdbx_strand_id
1 'polypeptide(L)'
;MGTDPAELYARFMSHIPGSGVSPLPHITPTSHLFWAVEPNLVEWYPLLQLALETMQADVANLKQFCAERHIGLVGYAIPCAYSADPQRWEADLPEEIRRNRERGKDAAVGDALLARLEIEHPRLYEAMQQRGSGGDLYYWYDMHLNPEGARFVAETLADFLTAGPVRELSGTETGPLPPGARSASRK
;
A
#
# COMPACT_ATOMS: atom_id res chain seq x y z
N MET A 1 1.91 17.67 30.61
CA MET A 1 2.91 17.32 29.57
C MET A 1 2.60 15.90 29.15
N GLY A 2 1.78 15.72 28.11
CA GLY A 2 1.45 14.40 27.59
C GLY A 2 2.53 13.99 26.60
N THR A 3 3.20 12.88 26.86
CA THR A 3 4.14 12.28 25.89
C THR A 3 3.33 11.70 24.75
N ASP A 4 3.57 12.17 23.53
CA ASP A 4 2.99 11.62 22.30
C ASP A 4 3.45 10.15 22.15
N PRO A 5 2.52 9.17 22.09
CA PRO A 5 2.86 7.77 21.87
C PRO A 5 3.71 7.55 20.61
N ALA A 6 3.54 8.36 19.56
CA ALA A 6 4.33 8.28 18.33
C ALA A 6 5.79 8.70 18.57
N GLU A 7 6.02 9.75 19.38
CA GLU A 7 7.37 10.17 19.77
C GLU A 7 8.07 9.09 20.61
N LEU A 8 7.33 8.46 21.53
CA LEU A 8 7.86 7.39 22.37
C LEU A 8 8.25 6.16 21.53
N TYR A 9 7.43 5.80 20.55
CA TYR A 9 7.71 4.72 19.62
C TYR A 9 8.91 5.03 18.71
N ALA A 10 8.97 6.22 18.11
CA ALA A 10 10.09 6.63 17.27
C ALA A 10 11.42 6.66 18.06
N ARG A 11 11.40 7.17 19.29
CA ARG A 11 12.56 7.14 20.20
C ARG A 11 12.97 5.71 20.52
N PHE A 12 12.03 4.83 20.85
CA PHE A 12 12.33 3.43 21.11
C PHE A 12 13.01 2.75 19.90
N MET A 13 12.45 2.92 18.70
CA MET A 13 12.97 2.29 17.47
C MET A 13 14.36 2.82 17.07
N SER A 14 14.63 4.10 17.29
CA SER A 14 15.95 4.71 17.02
C SER A 14 17.09 4.21 17.92
N HIS A 15 16.78 3.53 19.03
CA HIS A 15 17.77 2.99 19.96
C HIS A 15 18.06 1.50 19.75
N ILE A 16 17.42 0.85 18.77
CA ILE A 16 17.69 -0.55 18.43
C ILE A 16 18.97 -0.62 17.59
N PRO A 17 20.08 -1.19 18.11
CA PRO A 17 21.33 -1.30 17.37
C PRO A 17 21.13 -2.19 16.13
N GLY A 18 21.54 -1.70 14.95
CA GLY A 18 21.42 -2.43 13.69
C GLY A 18 20.18 -2.09 12.84
N SER A 19 19.34 -1.13 13.26
CA SER A 19 18.21 -0.65 12.46
C SER A 19 18.59 0.08 11.18
N GLY A 20 19.86 0.49 11.01
CA GLY A 20 20.33 1.26 9.86
C GLY A 20 19.81 2.70 9.81
N VAL A 21 19.07 3.15 10.84
CA VAL A 21 18.50 4.48 10.89
C VAL A 21 19.50 5.44 11.52
N SER A 22 20.14 6.29 10.71
CA SER A 22 20.87 7.45 11.23
C SER A 22 19.89 8.35 11.99
N PRO A 23 20.30 9.02 13.10
CA PRO A 23 19.43 9.94 13.80
C PRO A 23 18.93 10.99 12.80
N LEU A 24 17.62 11.00 12.58
CA LEU A 24 16.98 11.97 11.70
C LEU A 24 17.38 13.38 12.16
N PRO A 25 17.58 14.34 11.23
CA PRO A 25 17.82 15.73 11.60
C PRO A 25 16.72 16.21 12.55
N HIS A 26 17.05 17.10 13.48
CA HIS A 26 16.10 17.59 14.48
C HIS A 26 14.87 18.23 13.79
N ILE A 27 13.77 17.49 13.73
CA ILE A 27 12.49 17.99 13.25
C ILE A 27 11.74 18.52 14.47
N THR A 28 11.36 19.80 14.47
CA THR A 28 10.46 20.34 15.51
C THR A 28 9.18 19.50 15.49
N PRO A 29 8.77 18.86 16.61
CA PRO A 29 7.53 18.10 16.65
C PRO A 29 6.38 19.03 16.30
N THR A 30 5.80 18.87 15.10
CA THR A 30 4.54 19.51 14.77
C THR A 30 3.44 18.59 15.27
N SER A 31 2.44 19.15 15.94
CA SER A 31 1.26 18.46 16.46
C SER A 31 0.36 17.85 15.36
N HIS A 32 0.89 17.61 14.16
CA HIS A 32 0.16 17.20 12.95
C HIS A 32 0.57 15.81 12.44
N LEU A 33 1.50 15.10 13.10
CA LEU A 33 2.28 14.02 12.51
C LEU A 33 1.90 12.62 12.99
N PHE A 34 0.63 12.25 12.93
CA PHE A 34 0.36 10.82 12.85
C PHE A 34 0.79 10.34 11.46
N TRP A 35 2.07 9.97 11.36
CA TRP A 35 2.80 9.69 10.12
C TRP A 35 2.11 8.62 9.26
N ALA A 36 1.42 7.67 9.90
CA ALA A 36 0.74 6.57 9.21
C ALA A 36 -0.43 7.03 8.31
N VAL A 37 -0.92 8.27 8.48
CA VAL A 37 -1.96 8.88 7.65
C VAL A 37 -1.51 10.22 7.06
N GLU A 38 -0.20 10.48 7.03
CA GLU A 38 0.35 11.67 6.39
C GLU A 38 0.10 11.70 4.87
N PRO A 39 0.23 10.59 4.11
CA PRO A 39 -0.14 10.57 2.70
C PRO A 39 -1.62 10.92 2.45
N ASN A 40 -2.47 10.76 3.47
CA ASN A 40 -3.89 11.07 3.39
C ASN A 40 -4.24 12.56 3.53
N LEU A 41 -3.28 13.45 3.80
CA LEU A 41 -3.53 14.90 3.84
C LEU A 41 -4.22 15.38 2.57
N VAL A 42 -5.30 16.16 2.69
CA VAL A 42 -6.02 16.75 1.54
C VAL A 42 -5.06 17.58 0.69
N GLU A 43 -4.33 18.49 1.33
CA GLU A 43 -3.28 19.31 0.73
C GLU A 43 -1.92 18.85 1.23
N TRP A 44 -1.03 18.49 0.30
CA TRP A 44 0.33 18.11 0.62
C TRP A 44 1.24 19.32 0.69
N TYR A 45 2.11 19.34 1.69
CA TYR A 45 3.16 20.34 1.78
C TYR A 45 4.31 20.00 0.80
N PRO A 46 5.17 20.98 0.42
CA PRO A 46 6.15 20.81 -0.64
C PRO A 46 7.11 19.62 -0.47
N LEU A 47 7.52 19.30 0.75
CA LEU A 47 8.42 18.17 1.01
C LEU A 47 7.75 16.80 0.81
N LEU A 48 6.45 16.66 1.13
CA LEU A 48 5.70 15.42 0.86
C LEU A 48 5.47 15.25 -0.64
N GLN A 49 5.16 16.35 -1.34
CA GLN A 49 5.08 16.37 -2.80
C GLN A 49 6.40 15.96 -3.46
N LEU A 50 7.53 16.52 -2.99
CA LEU A 50 8.87 16.17 -3.46
C LEU A 50 9.21 14.68 -3.21
N ALA A 51 8.77 14.13 -2.08
CA ALA A 51 8.95 12.71 -1.78
C ALA A 51 8.18 11.82 -2.77
N LEU A 52 6.94 12.17 -3.11
CA LEU A 52 6.18 11.45 -4.15
C LEU A 52 6.87 11.56 -5.52
N GLU A 53 7.31 12.74 -5.91
CA GLU A 53 7.98 12.97 -7.20
C GLU A 53 9.27 12.15 -7.31
N THR A 54 10.02 12.04 -6.21
CA THR A 54 11.22 11.20 -6.12
C THR A 54 10.87 9.73 -6.29
N MET A 55 9.86 9.24 -5.56
CA MET A 55 9.37 7.87 -5.70
C MET A 55 8.87 7.58 -7.12
N GLN A 56 8.18 8.52 -7.76
CA GLN A 56 7.73 8.37 -9.15
C GLN A 56 8.92 8.21 -10.12
N ALA A 57 9.99 8.98 -9.93
CA ALA A 57 11.21 8.84 -10.74
C ALA A 57 11.85 7.47 -10.54
N ASP A 58 11.93 6.98 -9.31
CA ASP A 58 12.49 5.66 -9.00
C ASP A 58 11.65 4.52 -9.61
N VAL A 59 10.32 4.59 -9.52
CA VAL A 59 9.43 3.61 -10.15
C VAL A 59 9.53 3.64 -11.68
N ALA A 60 9.67 4.81 -12.28
CA ALA A 60 9.89 4.94 -13.72
C ALA A 60 11.22 4.29 -14.15
N ASN A 61 12.30 4.51 -13.39
CA ASN A 61 13.59 3.87 -13.62
C ASN A 61 13.48 2.34 -13.49
N LEU A 62 12.73 1.83 -12.50
CA LEU A 62 12.49 0.40 -12.34
C LEU A 62 11.71 -0.18 -13.54
N LYS A 63 10.66 0.51 -14.02
CA LYS A 63 9.91 0.11 -15.22
C LYS A 63 10.84 -0.02 -16.42
N GLN A 64 11.68 1.00 -16.66
CA GLN A 64 12.65 0.96 -17.77
C GLN A 64 13.62 -0.22 -17.61
N PHE A 65 14.19 -0.41 -16.42
CA PHE A 65 15.11 -1.50 -16.14
C PHE A 65 14.51 -2.89 -16.43
N CYS A 66 13.25 -3.10 -16.03
CA CYS A 66 12.50 -4.32 -16.30
C CYS A 66 12.24 -4.50 -17.80
N ALA A 67 11.83 -3.44 -18.50
CA ALA A 67 11.57 -3.48 -19.95
C ALA A 67 12.82 -3.84 -20.76
N GLU A 68 13.97 -3.25 -20.44
CA GLU A 68 15.28 -3.54 -21.08
C GLU A 68 15.72 -5.01 -20.92
N ARG A 69 15.17 -5.71 -19.91
CA ARG A 69 15.50 -7.10 -19.58
C ARG A 69 14.37 -8.08 -19.90
N HIS A 70 13.30 -7.61 -20.54
CA HIS A 70 12.11 -8.41 -20.80
C HIS A 70 11.50 -9.04 -19.52
N ILE A 71 11.55 -8.32 -18.40
CA ILE A 71 10.94 -8.72 -17.13
C ILE A 71 9.56 -8.06 -17.04
N GLY A 72 8.51 -8.86 -16.87
CA GLY A 72 7.16 -8.35 -16.59
C GLY A 72 7.13 -7.62 -15.23
N LEU A 73 6.47 -6.47 -15.18
CA LEU A 73 6.34 -5.66 -13.98
C LEU A 73 4.87 -5.39 -13.68
N VAL A 74 4.46 -5.73 -12.45
CA VAL A 74 3.16 -5.39 -11.88
C VAL A 74 3.41 -4.64 -10.57
N GLY A 75 2.66 -3.57 -10.35
CA GLY A 75 2.69 -2.79 -9.11
C GLY A 75 1.41 -2.99 -8.30
N TYR A 76 1.42 -2.61 -7.03
CA TYR A 76 0.22 -2.51 -6.22
C TYR A 76 0.47 -1.58 -5.02
N ALA A 77 -0.59 -0.92 -4.55
CA ALA A 77 -0.55 -0.09 -3.35
C ALA A 77 -1.36 -0.75 -2.22
N ILE A 78 -0.72 -1.03 -1.08
CA ILE A 78 -1.42 -1.52 0.11
C ILE A 78 -1.94 -0.29 0.89
N PRO A 79 -3.25 -0.16 1.13
CA PRO A 79 -3.76 0.92 1.99
C PRO A 79 -3.25 0.76 3.42
N CYS A 80 -3.03 1.85 4.14
CA CYS A 80 -2.73 1.79 5.56
C CYS A 80 -3.93 1.25 6.35
N ALA A 81 -3.68 0.72 7.55
CA ALA A 81 -4.74 0.14 8.38
C ALA A 81 -5.91 1.12 8.66
N TYR A 82 -5.62 2.41 8.83
CA TYR A 82 -6.64 3.46 9.02
C TYR A 82 -7.45 3.75 7.76
N SER A 83 -6.83 3.64 6.59
CA SER A 83 -7.54 3.73 5.32
C SER A 83 -8.49 2.56 5.14
N ALA A 84 -8.00 1.35 5.43
CA ALA A 84 -8.75 0.11 5.26
C ALA A 84 -9.90 -0.07 6.26
N ASP A 85 -9.78 0.47 7.48
CA ASP A 85 -10.74 0.32 8.57
C ASP A 85 -11.43 1.64 8.96
N PRO A 86 -12.69 1.86 8.54
CA PRO A 86 -13.45 3.04 8.95
C PRO A 86 -13.59 3.17 10.49
N GLN A 87 -13.60 2.05 11.22
CA GLN A 87 -13.77 2.09 12.67
C GLN A 87 -12.51 2.64 13.35
N ARG A 88 -11.32 2.15 12.97
CA ARG A 88 -10.05 2.72 13.46
C ARG A 88 -9.88 4.17 13.04
N TRP A 89 -10.26 4.51 11.80
CA TRP A 89 -10.24 5.89 11.34
C TRP A 89 -11.02 6.79 12.30
N GLU A 90 -12.27 6.45 12.62
CA GLU A 90 -13.14 7.25 13.48
C GLU A 90 -12.76 7.21 14.97
N ALA A 91 -12.31 6.05 15.48
CA ALA A 91 -12.07 5.84 16.90
C ALA A 91 -10.69 6.32 17.38
N ASP A 92 -9.66 6.11 16.57
CA ASP A 92 -8.27 6.34 16.99
C ASP A 92 -7.75 7.71 16.55
N LEU A 93 -8.30 8.29 15.47
CA LEU A 93 -7.85 9.58 14.95
C LEU A 93 -8.71 10.72 15.50
N PRO A 94 -8.10 11.71 16.19
CA PRO A 94 -8.79 12.93 16.61
C PRO A 94 -9.48 13.62 15.42
N GLU A 95 -10.63 14.25 15.67
CA GLU A 95 -11.39 14.97 14.62
C GLU A 95 -10.52 16.00 13.89
N GLU A 96 -9.62 16.68 14.60
CA GLU A 96 -8.70 17.64 14.00
C GLU A 96 -7.73 17.04 12.98
N ILE A 97 -7.33 15.77 13.18
CA ILE A 97 -6.47 15.01 12.26
C ILE A 97 -7.28 14.50 11.07
N ARG A 98 -8.52 14.07 11.29
CA ARG A 98 -9.40 13.58 10.22
C ARG A 98 -9.86 14.68 9.29
N ARG A 99 -10.17 15.85 9.82
CA ARG A 99 -10.76 16.97 9.05
C ARG A 99 -9.92 17.43 7.86
N ASN A 100 -8.60 17.28 7.92
CA ASN A 100 -7.70 17.64 6.82
C ASN A 100 -7.14 16.43 6.08
N ARG A 101 -7.79 15.26 6.17
CA ARG A 101 -7.37 14.02 5.54
C ARG A 101 -8.51 13.26 4.88
N GLU A 102 -8.16 12.52 3.83
CA GLU A 102 -9.08 11.69 3.06
C GLU A 102 -8.72 10.21 3.23
N ARG A 103 -9.64 9.42 3.80
CA ARG A 103 -9.45 7.97 3.99
C ARG A 103 -9.29 7.27 2.64
N GLY A 104 -8.23 6.47 2.49
CA GLY A 104 -7.91 5.76 1.25
C GLY A 104 -7.12 6.56 0.20
N LYS A 105 -6.84 7.86 0.43
CA LYS A 105 -6.04 8.68 -0.49
C LYS A 105 -4.63 8.12 -0.71
N ASP A 106 -4.02 7.53 0.32
CA ASP A 106 -2.73 6.83 0.24
C ASP A 106 -2.72 5.75 -0.86
N ALA A 107 -3.69 4.84 -0.87
CA ALA A 107 -3.79 3.82 -1.90
C ALA A 107 -4.17 4.41 -3.26
N ALA A 108 -5.10 5.36 -3.29
CA ALA A 108 -5.53 6.01 -4.53
C ALA A 108 -4.39 6.77 -5.22
N VAL A 109 -3.50 7.42 -4.47
CA VAL A 109 -2.31 8.08 -5.01
C VAL A 109 -1.31 7.07 -5.55
N GLY A 110 -1.11 5.95 -4.84
CA GLY A 110 -0.29 4.84 -5.33
C GLY A 110 -0.80 4.29 -6.66
N ASP A 111 -2.10 3.99 -6.75
CA ASP A 111 -2.75 3.51 -7.97
C ASP A 111 -2.64 4.55 -9.11
N ALA A 112 -2.84 5.83 -8.81
CA ALA A 112 -2.69 6.90 -9.79
C ALA A 112 -1.26 7.03 -10.34
N LEU A 113 -0.24 6.85 -9.50
CA LEU A 113 1.16 6.81 -9.91
C LEU A 113 1.41 5.65 -10.86
N LEU A 114 0.97 4.44 -10.50
CA LEU A 114 1.14 3.24 -11.34
C LEU A 114 0.42 3.39 -12.68
N ALA A 115 -0.81 3.92 -12.67
CA ALA A 115 -1.57 4.22 -13.89
C ALA A 115 -0.86 5.23 -14.79
N ARG A 116 -0.33 6.33 -14.22
CA ARG A 116 0.41 7.36 -14.97
C ARG A 116 1.67 6.80 -15.63
N LEU A 117 2.31 5.84 -14.97
CA LEU A 117 3.48 5.14 -15.51
C LEU A 117 3.11 3.94 -16.37
N GLU A 118 1.83 3.71 -16.68
CA GLU A 118 1.34 2.56 -17.45
C GLU A 118 1.88 1.22 -16.90
N ILE A 119 1.92 1.08 -15.57
CA ILE A 119 2.24 -0.16 -14.89
C ILE A 119 0.92 -0.82 -14.52
N GLU A 120 0.77 -2.09 -14.93
CA GLU A 120 -0.39 -2.89 -14.55
C GLU A 120 -0.45 -3.06 -13.03
N HIS A 121 -1.64 -2.87 -12.46
CA HIS A 121 -1.85 -2.95 -11.02
C HIS A 121 -3.29 -3.35 -10.67
N PRO A 122 -3.50 -4.16 -9.62
CA PRO A 122 -4.80 -4.31 -8.99
C PRO A 122 -5.08 -3.17 -8.03
N ARG A 123 -6.37 -2.84 -7.87
CA ARG A 123 -6.84 -1.83 -6.92
C ARG A 123 -7.17 -2.47 -5.58
N LEU A 124 -6.14 -2.72 -4.77
CA LEU A 124 -6.29 -3.44 -3.49
C LEU A 124 -7.25 -2.75 -2.53
N TYR A 125 -7.24 -1.42 -2.46
CA TYR A 125 -8.16 -0.69 -1.58
C TYR A 125 -9.63 -0.90 -1.96
N GLU A 126 -9.95 -0.84 -3.25
CA GLU A 126 -11.31 -1.12 -3.75
C GLU A 126 -11.71 -2.57 -3.46
N ALA A 127 -10.81 -3.54 -3.69
CA ALA A 127 -11.05 -4.95 -3.38
C ALA A 127 -11.32 -5.18 -1.89
N MET A 128 -10.57 -4.51 -1.01
CA MET A 128 -10.81 -4.56 0.45
C MET A 128 -12.20 -3.99 0.80
N GLN A 129 -12.57 -2.83 0.25
CA GLN A 129 -13.89 -2.23 0.53
C GLN A 129 -15.05 -3.11 0.03
N GLN A 130 -14.87 -3.87 -1.05
CA GLN A 130 -15.88 -4.82 -1.55
C GLN A 130 -16.07 -6.03 -0.62
N ARG A 131 -15.01 -6.46 0.09
CA ARG A 131 -15.09 -7.52 1.12
C ARG A 131 -15.78 -7.03 2.40
N GLY A 132 -15.60 -5.77 2.77
CA GLY A 132 -16.15 -5.15 3.98
C GLY A 132 -15.18 -4.16 4.63
N SER A 133 -15.25 -3.97 5.95
CA SER A 133 -14.16 -3.28 6.66
C SER A 133 -12.89 -4.12 6.53
N GLY A 134 -11.79 -3.49 6.10
CA GLY A 134 -10.49 -4.17 6.01
C GLY A 134 -9.78 -4.30 7.35
N GLY A 135 -10.37 -3.83 8.46
CA GLY A 135 -9.72 -3.80 9.77
C GLY A 135 -9.33 -5.16 10.34
N ASP A 136 -10.03 -6.22 9.96
CA ASP A 136 -9.73 -7.61 10.33
C ASP A 136 -8.53 -8.18 9.54
N LEU A 137 -8.04 -7.49 8.51
CA LEU A 137 -6.87 -7.87 7.73
C LEU A 137 -5.55 -7.37 8.34
N TYR A 138 -5.61 -6.54 9.38
CA TYR A 138 -4.44 -5.93 10.01
C TYR A 138 -4.32 -6.32 11.48
N TYR A 139 -3.09 -6.50 11.95
CA TYR A 139 -2.84 -6.51 13.39
C TYR A 139 -3.25 -5.17 14.00
N TRP A 140 -3.88 -5.20 15.18
CA TRP A 140 -4.40 -3.99 15.80
C TRP A 140 -3.31 -2.97 16.13
N TYR A 141 -2.25 -3.40 16.81
CA TYR A 141 -1.19 -2.52 17.30
C TYR A 141 0.02 -2.37 16.37
N ASP A 142 0.18 -3.28 15.40
CA ASP A 142 1.35 -3.33 14.53
C ASP A 142 1.09 -2.71 13.15
N MET A 143 -0.18 -2.50 12.79
CA MET A 143 -0.63 -1.87 11.54
C MET A 143 -0.20 -2.58 10.24
N HIS A 144 0.59 -3.66 10.30
CA HIS A 144 0.83 -4.54 9.17
C HIS A 144 -0.33 -5.51 8.98
N LEU A 145 -0.38 -6.09 7.77
CA LEU A 145 -1.27 -7.19 7.45
C LEU A 145 -1.01 -8.37 8.39
N ASN A 146 -2.09 -8.95 8.91
CA ASN A 146 -2.03 -10.23 9.59
C ASN A 146 -2.01 -11.39 8.54
N PRO A 147 -1.93 -12.67 8.94
CA PRO A 147 -1.90 -13.78 7.99
C PRO A 147 -3.11 -13.83 7.06
N GLU A 148 -4.29 -13.40 7.53
CA GLU A 148 -5.48 -13.31 6.68
C GLU A 148 -5.39 -12.16 5.68
N GLY A 149 -4.90 -10.99 6.09
CA GLY A 149 -4.62 -9.86 5.21
C GLY A 149 -3.57 -10.17 4.15
N ALA A 150 -2.48 -10.83 4.54
CA ALA A 150 -1.44 -11.25 3.61
C ALA A 150 -1.98 -12.24 2.58
N ARG A 151 -2.82 -13.20 3.01
CA ARG A 151 -3.50 -14.14 2.12
C ARG A 151 -4.47 -13.42 1.17
N PHE A 152 -5.28 -12.49 1.67
CA PHE A 152 -6.21 -11.71 0.85
C PHE A 152 -5.47 -10.94 -0.27
N VAL A 153 -4.35 -10.28 0.07
CA VAL A 153 -3.54 -9.57 -0.92
C VAL A 153 -2.95 -10.57 -1.93
N ALA A 154 -2.41 -11.70 -1.48
CA ALA A 154 -1.85 -12.71 -2.37
C ALA A 154 -2.89 -13.31 -3.33
N GLU A 155 -4.10 -13.59 -2.86
CA GLU A 155 -5.22 -14.08 -3.69
C GLU A 155 -5.65 -13.02 -4.70
N THR A 156 -5.77 -11.75 -4.28
CA THR A 156 -6.11 -10.64 -5.19
C THR A 156 -5.05 -10.46 -6.29
N LEU A 157 -3.77 -10.59 -5.94
CA LEU A 157 -2.67 -10.55 -6.91
C LEU A 157 -2.71 -11.75 -7.85
N ALA A 158 -2.99 -12.95 -7.34
CA ALA A 158 -3.09 -14.15 -8.16
C ALA A 158 -4.26 -14.06 -9.16
N ASP A 159 -5.42 -13.59 -8.72
CA ASP A 159 -6.58 -13.35 -9.58
C ASP A 159 -6.26 -12.30 -10.66
N PHE A 160 -5.61 -11.20 -10.28
CA PHE A 160 -5.18 -10.17 -11.24
C PHE A 160 -4.22 -10.73 -12.29
N LEU A 161 -3.18 -11.47 -11.87
CA LEU A 161 -2.18 -12.05 -12.76
C LEU A 161 -2.76 -13.12 -13.69
N THR A 162 -3.78 -13.86 -13.25
CA THR A 162 -4.42 -14.92 -14.03
C THR A 162 -5.55 -14.41 -14.93
N ALA A 163 -6.18 -13.29 -14.59
CA ALA A 163 -7.20 -12.63 -15.41
C ALA A 163 -6.62 -11.68 -16.47
N GLY A 164 -5.41 -11.16 -16.26
CA GLY A 164 -4.75 -10.15 -17.11
C GLY A 164 -3.88 -10.69 -18.26
N PRO A 165 -3.27 -9.78 -19.05
CA PRO A 165 -2.43 -10.09 -20.22
C PRO A 165 -1.01 -10.53 -19.87
N VAL A 166 -0.65 -10.75 -18.60
CA VAL A 166 0.65 -11.36 -18.20
C VAL A 166 0.83 -12.75 -18.86
N ARG A 167 -0.28 -13.36 -19.32
CA ARG A 167 -0.31 -14.53 -20.18
C ARG A 167 0.40 -14.35 -21.53
N GLU A 168 0.53 -13.13 -22.05
CA GLU A 168 1.24 -12.80 -23.30
C GLU A 168 2.73 -12.50 -23.05
N LEU A 169 3.10 -12.00 -21.86
CA LEU A 169 4.49 -11.71 -21.49
C LEU A 169 5.31 -12.95 -21.11
N SER A 170 4.66 -14.08 -20.80
CA SER A 170 5.34 -15.34 -20.48
C SER A 170 5.88 -16.08 -21.70
N GLY A 171 5.66 -15.60 -22.94
CA GLY A 171 6.21 -16.21 -24.16
C GLY A 171 5.80 -17.67 -24.38
N THR A 172 4.83 -18.18 -23.62
CA THR A 172 4.32 -19.54 -23.75
C THR A 172 3.19 -19.55 -24.77
N GLU A 173 3.57 -19.66 -26.05
CA GLU A 173 2.78 -20.45 -26.99
C GLU A 173 2.72 -21.89 -26.45
N THR A 174 1.80 -22.17 -25.52
CA THR A 174 1.50 -23.53 -25.11
C THR A 174 0.04 -23.80 -25.35
N GLY A 175 -0.28 -24.09 -26.63
CA GLY A 175 -1.20 -25.14 -27.07
C GLY A 175 -2.62 -25.20 -26.48
N PRO A 176 -3.46 -26.13 -26.97
CA PRO A 176 -4.79 -26.32 -26.44
C PRO A 176 -4.72 -26.82 -24.99
N LEU A 177 -5.65 -26.32 -24.15
CA LEU A 177 -5.86 -26.75 -22.77
C LEU A 177 -5.90 -28.29 -22.67
N PRO A 178 -5.25 -28.90 -21.68
CA PRO A 178 -5.39 -30.33 -21.44
C PRO A 178 -6.85 -30.66 -21.08
N PRO A 179 -7.41 -31.75 -21.62
CA PRO A 179 -8.80 -32.13 -21.34
C PRO A 179 -8.92 -32.55 -19.87
N GLY A 180 -9.57 -31.73 -19.04
CA GLY A 180 -9.75 -32.08 -17.62
C GLY A 180 -10.25 -30.99 -16.68
N ALA A 181 -10.28 -29.70 -17.07
CA ALA A 181 -10.85 -28.64 -16.23
C ALA A 181 -12.39 -28.68 -16.21
N ARG A 182 -12.96 -29.71 -15.55
CA ARG A 182 -14.38 -29.75 -15.20
C ARG A 182 -14.61 -28.93 -13.94
N SER A 183 -15.42 -27.89 -14.11
CA SER A 183 -16.33 -27.27 -13.13
C SER A 183 -16.60 -28.14 -11.89
N ALA A 184 -16.13 -27.67 -10.72
CA ALA A 184 -16.64 -28.12 -9.45
C ALA A 184 -17.82 -27.24 -9.05
N SER A 185 -19.00 -27.60 -9.56
CA SER A 185 -20.28 -27.14 -9.05
C SER A 185 -20.67 -27.97 -7.83
N ARG A 186 -20.97 -27.27 -6.73
CA ARG A 186 -21.87 -27.61 -5.62
C ARG A 186 -21.73 -29.00 -4.95
N LYS A 187 -21.45 -28.99 -3.66
CA LYS A 187 -22.40 -29.44 -2.62
C LYS A 187 -22.29 -28.54 -1.40
#